data_AF-F2T524-F1
#
_entry.id   AF-F2T524-F1
#
_cell.length_a   1.000
_cell.length_b   1.000
_cell.length_c   1.000
_cell.angle_alpha   90.00
_cell.angle_beta   90.00
_cell.angle_gamma   90.00
#
_symmetry.space_group_name_H-M   'P 1'
#
loop_
_entity.id
_entity.type
_entity.pdbx_description
1 polymer ?
#
loop_
_entity_poly.entity_id
_entity_poly.type
_entity_poly.pdbx_seq_one_letter_code
_entity_poly.pdbx_strand_id
1 'polypeptide(L)'
;MASSNDQLETGEASGGTNRSGPRGARWTEEEEMWLIVNTIEQNSNEWLAQNIPGSNGRTANSIASHLAELRIRNKLPRAWRSGIIDGTPDWTLAEDLEIIEWILHDERRIDAQVFVATNRSGEAIQRRGRFLMADDEFAAIVYDTEDRLRLVQLRYDMTPEGPEKEAAYAALVQAENDAERIIRDALRETRGCVYQSSIW
;
A
#
# COMPACT_ATOMS: atom_id res chain seq x y z
N MET A 1 16.14 31.92 -64.79
CA MET A 1 15.92 30.47 -64.86
C MET A 1 16.69 29.84 -63.73
N ALA A 2 16.04 28.96 -62.95
CA ALA A 2 16.58 27.86 -62.12
C ALA A 2 17.62 28.22 -61.03
N SER A 3 17.73 27.54 -59.89
CA SER A 3 16.91 26.58 -59.16
C SER A 3 17.55 26.44 -57.77
N SER A 4 16.74 26.03 -56.81
CA SER A 4 17.11 25.62 -55.45
C SER A 4 17.93 24.31 -55.40
N ASN A 5 18.45 24.06 -54.19
CA ASN A 5 18.88 22.79 -53.58
C ASN A 5 20.17 22.11 -54.07
N ASP A 6 21.12 21.88 -53.16
CA ASP A 6 21.19 20.59 -52.47
C ASP A 6 22.04 20.61 -51.18
N GLN A 7 21.62 19.75 -50.26
CA GLN A 7 22.02 19.55 -48.86
C GLN A 7 23.37 18.85 -48.68
N LEU A 8 23.92 18.90 -47.45
CA LEU A 8 24.20 17.75 -46.55
C LEU A 8 25.04 18.26 -45.33
N GLU A 9 24.44 18.30 -44.13
CA GLU A 9 24.64 17.33 -43.03
C GLU A 9 25.83 17.71 -42.12
N THR A 10 25.83 17.62 -40.79
CA THR A 10 25.01 16.97 -39.76
C THR A 10 25.30 17.68 -38.43
N GLY A 11 24.32 17.78 -37.54
CA GLY A 11 24.56 18.22 -36.16
C GLY A 11 23.28 18.34 -35.36
N GLU A 12 22.50 17.26 -35.31
CA GLU A 12 21.35 17.13 -34.43
C GLU A 12 21.82 17.21 -32.96
N ALA A 13 21.67 18.38 -32.34
CA ALA A 13 21.57 18.48 -30.90
C ALA A 13 20.12 18.18 -30.52
N SER A 14 19.85 16.91 -30.20
CA SER A 14 18.60 16.42 -29.63
C SER A 14 18.08 17.36 -28.56
N GLY A 15 16.96 18.02 -28.86
CA GLY A 15 16.17 18.77 -27.91
C GLY A 15 15.60 17.83 -26.85
N GLY A 16 16.35 17.64 -25.77
CA GLY A 16 15.82 17.08 -24.54
C GLY A 16 14.74 18.00 -23.99
N THR A 17 13.48 17.74 -24.31
CA THR A 17 12.35 18.37 -23.64
C THR A 17 12.29 17.87 -22.20
N ASN A 18 13.09 18.47 -21.33
CA ASN A 18 12.91 18.43 -19.89
C ASN A 18 11.58 19.13 -19.57
N ARG A 19 10.46 18.40 -19.68
CA ARG A 19 9.19 18.79 -19.09
C ARG A 19 9.37 18.75 -17.57
N SER A 20 9.90 19.84 -17.05
CA SER A 20 9.94 20.12 -15.63
C SER A 20 8.49 20.35 -15.20
N GLY A 21 7.86 19.34 -14.60
CA GLY A 21 6.60 19.53 -13.90
C GLY A 21 6.73 20.65 -12.86
N PRO A 22 5.62 21.26 -12.40
CA PRO A 22 5.68 22.36 -11.44
C PRO A 22 6.40 21.92 -10.16
N ARG A 23 7.61 22.46 -9.92
CA ARG A 23 8.34 22.22 -8.67
C ARG A 23 7.48 22.77 -7.51
N GLY A 24 7.24 21.94 -6.50
CA GLY A 24 6.46 22.32 -5.31
C GLY A 24 4.96 22.00 -5.38
N ALA A 25 4.52 21.17 -6.33
CA ALA A 25 3.16 20.62 -6.30
C ALA A 25 2.87 19.92 -4.96
N ARG A 26 1.67 20.11 -4.42
CA ARG A 26 1.22 19.44 -3.19
C ARG A 26 1.16 17.91 -3.43
N TRP A 27 1.49 17.12 -2.42
CA TRP A 27 1.33 15.66 -2.47
C TRP A 27 -0.15 15.30 -2.46
N THR A 28 -0.57 14.45 -3.40
CA THR A 28 -1.92 13.86 -3.37
C THR A 28 -1.94 12.65 -2.43
N GLU A 29 -3.13 12.24 -2.00
CA GLU A 29 -3.29 11.04 -1.18
C GLU A 29 -2.85 9.78 -1.94
N GLU A 30 -3.12 9.72 -3.24
CA GLU A 30 -2.68 8.63 -4.12
C GLU A 30 -1.15 8.57 -4.23
N GLU A 31 -0.47 9.70 -4.44
CA GLU A 31 0.99 9.75 -4.47
C GLU A 31 1.60 9.32 -3.13
N GLU A 32 1.02 9.79 -2.01
CA GLU A 32 1.50 9.47 -0.66
C GLU A 32 1.31 7.97 -0.36
N MET A 33 0.13 7.41 -0.63
CA MET A 33 -0.12 5.98 -0.44
C MET A 33 0.79 5.12 -1.33
N TRP A 34 0.91 5.46 -2.61
CA TRP A 34 1.81 4.77 -3.53
C TRP A 34 3.25 4.78 -3.00
N LEU A 35 3.72 5.92 -2.49
CA LEU A 35 5.06 6.05 -1.95
C LEU A 35 5.26 5.22 -0.67
N ILE A 36 4.29 5.24 0.26
CA ILE A 36 4.34 4.46 1.50
C ILE A 36 4.46 2.96 1.19
N VAL A 37 3.64 2.46 0.28
CA VAL A 37 3.66 1.06 -0.16
C VAL A 37 4.98 0.71 -0.85
N ASN A 38 5.37 1.46 -1.88
CA ASN A 38 6.55 1.13 -2.70
C ASN A 38 7.87 1.32 -1.95
N THR A 39 7.84 1.91 -0.75
CA THR A 39 9.01 1.98 0.13
C THR A 39 9.18 0.75 1.02
N ILE A 40 8.17 -0.12 1.16
CA ILE A 40 8.30 -1.42 1.86
C ILE A 40 9.37 -2.28 1.18
N GLU A 41 9.39 -2.32 -0.15
CA GLU A 41 10.38 -3.05 -0.97
C GLU A 41 11.77 -2.39 -1.03
N GLN A 42 12.01 -1.35 -0.23
CA GLN A 42 13.30 -0.64 -0.13
C GLN A 42 13.78 0.04 -1.44
N ASN A 43 12.90 0.24 -2.43
CA ASN A 43 13.19 0.94 -3.68
C ASN A 43 13.93 2.27 -3.49
N SER A 44 14.92 2.57 -4.34
CA SER A 44 15.72 3.80 -4.23
C SER A 44 14.88 5.06 -4.45
N ASN A 45 15.32 6.20 -3.91
CA ASN A 45 14.59 7.47 -4.12
C ASN A 45 14.55 7.87 -5.59
N GLU A 46 15.59 7.52 -6.34
CA GLU A 46 15.69 7.72 -7.79
C GLU A 46 14.64 6.89 -8.53
N TRP A 47 14.51 5.61 -8.17
CA TRP A 47 13.51 4.74 -8.76
C TRP A 47 12.09 5.23 -8.44
N LEU A 48 11.83 5.59 -7.18
CA LEU A 48 10.53 6.12 -6.77
C LEU A 48 10.18 7.42 -7.52
N ALA A 49 11.16 8.30 -7.75
CA ALA A 49 10.96 9.54 -8.50
C ALA A 49 10.61 9.31 -9.96
N GLN A 50 11.17 8.26 -10.56
CA GLN A 50 10.93 7.90 -11.97
C GLN A 50 9.57 7.20 -12.18
N ASN A 51 9.06 6.51 -11.15
CA ASN A 51 7.88 5.65 -11.27
C ASN A 51 6.63 6.20 -10.57
N ILE A 52 6.73 7.31 -9.83
CA ILE A 52 5.59 7.87 -9.12
C ILE A 52 4.45 8.25 -10.09
N PRO A 53 3.19 7.90 -9.78
CA PRO A 53 2.05 8.30 -10.61
C PRO A 53 1.90 9.82 -10.70
N GLY A 54 1.26 10.29 -11.77
CA GLY A 54 0.91 11.71 -11.95
C GLY A 54 1.95 12.58 -12.66
N SER A 55 3.12 12.07 -13.06
CA SER A 55 4.11 12.79 -13.89
C SER A 55 4.51 14.19 -13.34
N ASN A 56 4.53 14.36 -12.01
CA ASN A 56 4.66 15.66 -11.36
C ASN A 56 6.11 16.19 -11.25
N GLY A 57 7.09 15.52 -11.88
CA GLY A 57 8.49 15.95 -11.82
C GLY A 57 9.08 15.88 -10.39
N ARG A 58 8.61 14.92 -9.57
CA ARG A 58 9.21 14.63 -8.27
C ARG A 58 10.67 14.26 -8.47
N THR A 59 11.52 14.72 -7.56
CA THR A 59 12.95 14.40 -7.53
C THR A 59 13.23 13.45 -6.37
N ALA A 60 14.35 12.72 -6.45
CA ALA A 60 14.83 11.88 -5.35
C ALA A 60 14.95 12.67 -4.03
N ASN A 61 15.40 13.93 -4.10
CA ASN A 61 15.46 14.83 -2.95
C ASN A 61 14.08 15.14 -2.37
N SER A 62 13.09 15.47 -3.22
CA SER A 62 11.73 15.72 -2.72
C SER A 62 11.09 14.49 -2.09
N ILE A 63 11.40 13.29 -2.59
CA ILE A 63 10.94 12.03 -1.99
C ILE A 63 11.59 11.83 -0.62
N ALA A 64 12.91 11.99 -0.54
CA ALA A 64 13.63 11.87 0.73
C ALA A 64 13.08 12.86 1.79
N SER A 65 12.86 14.11 1.40
CA SER A 65 12.28 15.14 2.28
C SER A 65 10.86 14.80 2.71
N HIS A 66 9.99 14.34 1.79
CA HIS A 66 8.61 13.97 2.13
C HIS A 66 8.55 12.76 3.07
N LEU A 67 9.33 11.71 2.80
CA LEU A 67 9.43 10.54 3.70
C LEU A 67 9.97 10.93 5.09
N ALA A 68 10.92 11.86 5.16
CA ALA A 68 11.40 12.39 6.44
C ALA A 68 10.30 13.16 7.18
N GLU A 69 9.51 13.97 6.47
CA GLU A 69 8.38 14.68 7.04
C GLU A 69 7.29 13.73 7.58
N LEU A 70 6.94 12.68 6.84
CA LEU A 70 6.00 11.66 7.30
C LEU A 70 6.47 11.00 8.60
N ARG A 71 7.77 10.71 8.72
CA ARG A 71 8.36 10.18 9.96
C ARG A 71 8.30 11.16 11.12
N ILE A 72 8.61 12.43 10.88
CA ILE A 72 8.52 13.50 11.91
C ILE A 72 7.08 13.65 12.40
N ARG A 73 6.11 13.50 11.51
CA ARG A 73 4.68 13.58 11.82
C ARG A 73 4.09 12.26 12.36
N ASN A 74 4.92 11.26 12.66
CA ASN A 74 4.49 9.94 13.13
C ASN A 74 3.49 9.25 12.18
N LYS A 75 3.61 9.49 10.87
CA LYS A 75 2.82 8.84 9.82
C LYS A 75 3.51 7.63 9.19
N LEU A 76 4.81 7.49 9.43
CA LEU A 76 5.63 6.44 8.84
C LEU A 76 6.68 5.98 9.86
N PRO A 77 6.89 4.67 10.07
CA PRO A 77 7.97 4.17 10.91
C PRO A 77 9.34 4.64 10.42
N ARG A 78 10.28 4.81 11.37
CA ARG A 78 11.65 5.18 11.03
C ARG A 78 12.35 4.03 10.30
N ALA A 79 12.09 2.80 10.72
CA ALA A 79 12.66 1.60 10.15
C ALA A 79 11.94 1.09 8.89
N TRP A 80 10.92 1.79 8.37
CA TRP A 80 10.08 1.30 7.25
C TRP A 80 10.88 0.78 6.04
N ARG A 81 12.00 1.44 5.71
CA ARG A 81 12.90 1.07 4.61
C ARG A 81 14.12 0.23 5.03
N SER A 82 14.17 -0.17 6.29
CA SER A 82 15.27 -0.97 6.81
C SER A 82 15.13 -2.41 6.36
N GLY A 83 16.24 -3.04 5.98
CA GLY A 83 16.31 -4.50 5.84
C GLY A 83 16.49 -5.23 7.18
N ILE A 84 16.63 -4.47 8.28
CA ILE A 84 16.79 -5.05 9.62
C ILE A 84 15.42 -5.52 10.10
N ILE A 85 15.40 -6.74 10.63
CA ILE A 85 14.23 -7.38 11.19
C ILE A 85 14.49 -7.53 12.68
N ASP A 86 14.03 -6.54 13.45
CA ASP A 86 14.04 -6.64 14.89
C ASP A 86 12.76 -7.38 15.31
N GLY A 87 12.93 -8.57 15.90
CA GLY A 87 11.83 -9.43 16.38
C GLY A 87 11.11 -8.90 17.62
N THR A 88 11.52 -7.75 18.14
CA THR A 88 10.94 -7.10 19.32
C THR A 88 10.46 -5.70 18.97
N PRO A 89 9.28 -5.25 19.46
CA PRO A 89 8.33 -5.95 20.35
C PRO A 89 7.50 -7.05 19.63
N ASP A 90 6.70 -7.81 20.38
CA ASP A 90 5.77 -8.81 19.82
C ASP A 90 4.75 -8.17 18.86
N TRP A 91 4.28 -8.94 17.86
CA TRP A 91 3.26 -8.49 16.92
C TRP A 91 1.90 -8.31 17.60
N THR A 92 1.32 -7.13 17.47
CA THR A 92 -0.01 -6.83 18.00
C THR A 92 -1.09 -7.35 17.06
N LEU A 93 -2.32 -7.50 17.58
CA LEU A 93 -3.47 -7.90 16.74
C LEU A 93 -3.77 -6.85 15.67
N ALA A 94 -3.61 -5.57 15.99
CA ALA A 94 -3.85 -4.48 15.03
C ALA A 94 -2.83 -4.50 13.88
N GLU A 95 -1.56 -4.76 14.18
CA GLU A 95 -0.52 -4.92 13.15
C GLU A 95 -0.83 -6.11 12.23
N ASP A 96 -1.21 -7.26 12.79
CA ASP A 96 -1.54 -8.44 11.98
C ASP A 96 -2.77 -8.20 11.09
N LEU A 97 -3.82 -7.54 11.61
CA LEU A 97 -5.00 -7.17 10.82
C LEU A 97 -4.66 -6.21 9.68
N GLU A 98 -3.85 -5.18 9.94
CA GLU A 98 -3.41 -4.25 8.90
C GLU A 98 -2.59 -4.94 7.80
N ILE A 99 -1.77 -5.94 8.16
CA ILE A 99 -1.03 -6.74 7.18
C ILE A 99 -1.98 -7.57 6.31
N ILE A 100 -3.04 -8.12 6.90
CA ILE A 100 -4.05 -8.89 6.15
C ILE A 100 -4.80 -7.97 5.19
N GLU A 101 -5.25 -6.81 5.63
CA GLU A 101 -5.90 -5.79 4.78
C GLU A 101 -4.99 -5.35 3.63
N TRP A 102 -3.70 -5.12 3.92
CA TRP A 102 -2.71 -4.81 2.89
C TRP A 102 -2.62 -5.90 1.82
N ILE A 103 -2.64 -7.18 2.21
CA ILE A 103 -2.64 -8.32 1.27
C ILE A 103 -3.95 -8.39 0.47
N LEU A 104 -5.11 -8.20 1.11
CA LEU A 104 -6.42 -8.22 0.45
C LEU A 104 -6.57 -7.11 -0.59
N HIS A 105 -5.86 -6.00 -0.41
CA HIS A 105 -5.77 -4.88 -1.35
C HIS A 105 -4.65 -5.01 -2.39
N ASP A 106 -4.19 -6.23 -2.69
CA ASP A 106 -3.10 -6.51 -3.64
C ASP A 106 -1.84 -5.69 -3.33
N GLU A 107 -1.55 -5.51 -2.04
CA GLU A 107 -0.43 -4.73 -1.51
C GLU A 107 -0.47 -3.23 -1.84
N ARG A 108 -1.60 -2.66 -2.29
CA ARG A 108 -1.70 -1.27 -2.77
C ARG A 108 -2.04 -0.23 -1.71
N ARG A 109 -2.53 -0.66 -0.54
CA ARG A 109 -2.98 0.23 0.54
C ARG A 109 -2.53 -0.33 1.88
N ILE A 110 -1.92 0.53 2.70
CA ILE A 110 -1.53 0.19 4.06
C ILE A 110 -1.56 1.44 4.95
N ASP A 111 -2.12 1.34 6.15
CA ASP A 111 -1.97 2.34 7.20
C ASP A 111 -0.65 2.14 7.96
N ALA A 112 0.39 2.81 7.49
CA ALA A 112 1.71 2.76 8.11
C ALA A 112 1.73 3.26 9.57
N GLN A 113 0.72 4.02 10.02
CA GLN A 113 0.68 4.53 11.40
C GLN A 113 0.55 3.42 12.44
N VAL A 114 -0.13 2.32 12.09
CA VAL A 114 -0.29 1.13 12.95
C VAL A 114 1.06 0.61 13.46
N PHE A 115 2.11 0.77 12.66
CA PHE A 115 3.45 0.24 12.92
C PHE A 115 4.43 1.27 13.50
N VAL A 116 4.00 2.52 13.73
CA VAL A 116 4.90 3.61 14.18
C VAL A 116 5.39 3.37 15.60
N ALA A 117 4.51 2.92 16.50
CA ALA A 117 4.84 2.69 17.90
C ALA A 117 5.87 1.57 18.09
N THR A 118 5.78 0.52 17.28
CA THR A 118 6.67 -0.65 17.28
C THR A 118 7.86 -0.47 16.32
N ASN A 119 7.84 0.59 15.51
CA ASN A 119 8.86 0.93 14.52
C ASN A 119 9.19 -0.26 13.58
N ARG A 120 8.18 -0.95 13.04
CA ARG A 120 8.42 -2.08 12.12
C ARG A 120 9.12 -1.64 10.84
N SER A 121 9.91 -2.56 10.30
CA SER A 121 10.45 -2.45 8.95
C SER A 121 9.54 -3.11 7.91
N GLY A 122 9.64 -2.65 6.66
CA GLY A 122 8.90 -3.23 5.54
C GLY A 122 9.22 -4.71 5.33
N GLU A 123 10.49 -5.10 5.50
CA GLU A 123 10.90 -6.50 5.43
C GLU A 123 10.23 -7.35 6.54
N ALA A 124 10.12 -6.82 7.76
CA ALA A 124 9.44 -7.52 8.85
C ALA A 124 7.95 -7.71 8.56
N ILE A 125 7.30 -6.68 8.00
CA ILE A 125 5.89 -6.70 7.57
C ILE A 125 5.68 -7.76 6.48
N GLN A 126 6.52 -7.78 5.45
CA GLN A 126 6.46 -8.78 4.37
C GLN A 126 6.60 -10.21 4.90
N ARG A 127 7.57 -10.46 5.80
CA ARG A 127 7.74 -11.78 6.40
C ARG A 127 6.57 -12.17 7.27
N ARG A 128 6.04 -11.23 8.05
CA ARG A 128 4.87 -11.48 8.88
C ARG A 128 3.64 -11.80 8.04
N GLY A 129 3.43 -11.10 6.92
CA GLY A 129 2.36 -11.42 5.97
C GLY A 129 2.45 -12.83 5.40
N ARG A 130 3.64 -13.23 4.95
CA ARG A 130 3.88 -14.62 4.49
C ARG A 130 3.61 -15.64 5.59
N PHE A 131 3.98 -15.34 6.84
CA PHE A 131 3.72 -16.21 7.98
C PHE A 131 2.23 -16.32 8.30
N LEU A 132 1.49 -15.20 8.33
CA LEU A 132 0.06 -15.18 8.61
C LEU A 132 -0.71 -15.99 7.57
N MET A 133 -0.36 -15.84 6.29
CA MET A 133 -1.02 -16.53 5.18
C MET A 133 -0.46 -17.92 4.87
N ALA A 134 0.46 -18.46 5.69
CA ALA A 134 1.02 -19.80 5.50
C ALA A 134 0.11 -20.92 6.00
N ASP A 135 -0.85 -20.61 6.86
CA ASP A 135 -1.90 -21.54 7.29
C ASP A 135 -3.02 -21.51 6.24
N ASP A 136 -3.14 -22.59 5.46
CA ASP A 136 -4.10 -22.71 4.37
C ASP A 136 -5.56 -22.58 4.86
N GLU A 137 -5.88 -23.03 6.07
CA GLU A 137 -7.24 -22.93 6.63
C GLU A 137 -7.55 -21.48 6.98
N PHE A 138 -6.61 -20.80 7.65
CA PHE A 138 -6.76 -19.38 7.95
C PHE A 138 -6.82 -18.53 6.67
N ALA A 139 -5.94 -18.78 5.70
CA ALA A 139 -5.92 -18.08 4.43
C ALA A 139 -7.25 -18.25 3.66
N ALA A 140 -7.81 -19.47 3.65
CA ALA A 140 -9.12 -19.73 3.07
C ALA A 140 -10.23 -18.90 3.74
N ILE A 141 -10.25 -18.82 5.07
CA ILE A 141 -11.22 -17.99 5.81
C ILE A 141 -11.11 -16.52 5.41
N VAL A 142 -9.89 -15.99 5.32
CA VAL A 142 -9.62 -14.60 4.94
C VAL A 142 -10.16 -14.30 3.53
N TYR A 143 -9.78 -15.11 2.53
CA TYR A 143 -10.22 -14.87 1.15
C TYR A 143 -11.72 -15.11 0.94
N ASP A 144 -12.30 -16.16 1.53
CA ASP A 144 -13.74 -16.42 1.44
C ASP A 144 -14.57 -15.29 2.07
N THR A 145 -14.06 -14.70 3.15
CA THR A 145 -14.71 -13.57 3.84
C THR A 145 -14.68 -12.32 2.96
N GLU A 146 -13.53 -12.00 2.36
CA GLU A 146 -13.39 -10.88 1.44
C GLU A 146 -14.26 -11.05 0.19
N ASP A 147 -14.32 -12.24 -0.41
CA ASP A 147 -15.15 -12.49 -1.59
C ASP A 147 -16.65 -12.32 -1.27
N ARG A 148 -17.10 -12.74 -0.08
CA ARG A 148 -18.47 -12.48 0.37
C ARG A 148 -18.73 -10.99 0.55
N LEU A 149 -17.79 -10.24 1.12
CA LEU A 149 -17.92 -8.80 1.29
C LEU A 149 -18.01 -8.10 -0.08
N ARG A 150 -17.16 -8.46 -1.04
CA ARG A 150 -17.20 -7.96 -2.42
C ARG A 150 -18.54 -8.21 -3.11
N LEU A 151 -19.15 -9.38 -2.89
CA LEU A 151 -20.47 -9.67 -3.43
C LEU A 151 -21.56 -8.78 -2.82
N VAL A 152 -21.47 -8.45 -1.53
CA VAL A 152 -22.41 -7.52 -0.87
C VAL A 152 -22.18 -6.09 -1.37
N GLN A 153 -20.93 -5.65 -1.51
CA GLN A 153 -20.58 -4.36 -2.10
C GLN A 153 -21.13 -4.23 -3.53
N LEU A 154 -20.94 -5.24 -4.37
CA LEU A 154 -21.46 -5.24 -5.74
C LEU A 154 -22.99 -5.12 -5.77
N ARG A 155 -23.69 -5.81 -4.86
CA ARG A 155 -25.16 -5.68 -4.73
C ARG A 155 -25.57 -4.27 -4.33
N TYR A 156 -24.86 -3.67 -3.38
CA TYR A 156 -25.08 -2.27 -3.02
C TYR A 156 -24.87 -1.37 -4.24
N ASP A 157 -23.74 -1.47 -4.94
CA ASP A 157 -23.40 -0.63 -6.09
C ASP A 157 -24.43 -0.74 -7.24
N MET A 158 -24.92 -1.95 -7.49
CA MET A 158 -25.95 -2.22 -8.52
C MET A 158 -27.36 -1.80 -8.11
N THR A 159 -27.61 -1.56 -6.82
CA THR A 159 -28.94 -1.14 -6.34
C THR A 159 -29.21 0.31 -6.77
N PRO A 160 -30.34 0.60 -7.44
CA PRO A 160 -30.74 1.97 -7.78
C PRO A 160 -31.01 2.81 -6.53
N GLU A 161 -30.89 4.14 -6.66
CA GLU A 161 -31.21 5.07 -5.58
C GLU A 161 -32.67 4.93 -5.10
N GLY A 162 -32.86 4.98 -3.78
CA GLY A 162 -34.17 4.83 -3.13
C GLY A 162 -34.10 4.04 -1.82
N PRO A 163 -35.26 3.67 -1.24
CA PRO A 163 -35.32 2.93 0.02
C PRO A 163 -34.57 1.58 -0.02
N GLU A 164 -34.52 0.95 -1.20
CA GLU A 164 -33.77 -0.30 -1.42
C GLU A 164 -32.25 -0.09 -1.31
N LYS A 165 -31.74 1.07 -1.74
CA LYS A 165 -30.32 1.45 -1.58
C LYS A 165 -29.95 1.61 -0.12
N GLU A 166 -30.83 2.20 0.68
CA GLU A 166 -30.62 2.36 2.12
C GLU A 166 -30.57 1.00 2.83
N ALA A 167 -31.46 0.07 2.47
CA ALA A 167 -31.42 -1.30 3.00
C ALA A 167 -30.15 -2.06 2.55
N ALA A 168 -29.74 -1.91 1.29
CA ALA A 168 -28.51 -2.50 0.79
C ALA A 168 -27.26 -1.91 1.48
N TYR A 169 -27.26 -0.60 1.76
CA TYR A 169 -26.20 0.05 2.53
C TYR A 169 -26.12 -0.50 3.96
N ALA A 170 -27.26 -0.66 4.64
CA ALA A 170 -27.29 -1.25 5.98
C ALA A 170 -26.76 -2.69 5.99
N ALA A 171 -27.08 -3.48 4.96
CA ALA A 171 -26.54 -4.83 4.79
C ALA A 171 -25.03 -4.84 4.53
N LEU A 172 -24.52 -3.88 3.74
CA LEU A 172 -23.09 -3.70 3.50
C LEU A 172 -22.35 -3.37 4.81
N VAL A 173 -22.81 -2.37 5.56
CA VAL A 173 -22.21 -2.02 6.86
C VAL A 173 -22.20 -3.21 7.81
N GLN A 174 -23.27 -4.00 7.85
CA GLN A 174 -23.30 -5.21 8.67
C GLN A 174 -22.28 -6.25 8.19
N ALA A 175 -22.17 -6.46 6.87
CA ALA A 175 -21.21 -7.39 6.28
C ALA A 175 -19.75 -6.96 6.55
N GLU A 176 -19.42 -5.67 6.49
CA GLU A 176 -18.09 -5.13 6.84
C GLU A 176 -17.74 -5.45 8.30
N ASN A 177 -18.67 -5.18 9.23
CA ASN A 177 -18.47 -5.49 10.65
C ASN A 177 -18.32 -6.99 10.91
N ASP A 178 -19.11 -7.81 10.22
CA ASP A 178 -19.05 -9.27 10.36
C ASP A 178 -17.74 -9.82 9.77
N ALA A 179 -17.27 -9.29 8.63
CA ALA A 179 -16.01 -9.66 8.00
C ALA A 179 -14.82 -9.38 8.92
N GLU A 180 -14.73 -8.16 9.46
CA GLU A 180 -13.67 -7.78 10.40
C GLU A 180 -13.68 -8.70 11.63
N ARG A 181 -14.87 -9.01 12.18
CA ARG A 181 -15.00 -9.91 13.33
C ARG A 181 -14.53 -11.33 13.00
N ILE A 182 -14.97 -11.89 11.87
CA ILE A 182 -14.61 -13.26 11.45
C ILE A 182 -13.09 -13.39 11.30
N ILE A 183 -12.46 -12.47 10.57
CA ILE A 183 -11.00 -12.49 10.37
C ILE A 183 -10.27 -12.34 11.70
N ARG A 184 -10.72 -11.42 12.56
CA ARG A 184 -10.12 -11.20 13.88
C ARG A 184 -10.22 -12.42 14.79
N ASP A 185 -11.36 -13.09 14.82
CA ASP A 185 -11.58 -14.25 15.68
C ASP A 185 -10.79 -15.46 15.16
N ALA A 186 -10.79 -15.71 13.85
CA ALA A 186 -9.93 -16.73 13.23
C ALA A 186 -8.44 -16.48 13.52
N LEU A 187 -7.98 -15.22 13.41
CA LEU A 187 -6.61 -14.86 13.70
C LEU A 187 -6.24 -15.11 15.18
N ARG A 188 -7.17 -14.86 16.11
CA ARG A 188 -6.96 -15.15 17.54
C ARG A 188 -6.85 -16.65 17.80
N GLU A 189 -7.65 -17.47 17.13
CA GLU A 189 -7.59 -18.92 17.22
C GLU A 189 -6.28 -19.46 16.67
N THR A 190 -5.88 -19.04 15.47
CA THR A 190 -4.58 -19.41 14.88
C THR A 190 -3.42 -18.96 15.76
N ARG A 191 -3.46 -17.73 16.28
CA ARG A 191 -2.44 -17.25 17.24
C ARG A 191 -2.43 -18.07 18.52
N GLY A 192 -3.58 -18.47 19.05
CA GLY A 192 -3.71 -19.28 20.26
C GLY A 192 -3.19 -20.72 20.08
N CYS A 193 -3.36 -21.29 18.90
CA CYS A 193 -2.83 -22.62 18.53
C CYS A 193 -1.32 -22.59 18.22
N VAL A 194 -0.83 -21.52 17.59
CA VAL A 194 0.58 -21.42 17.16
C VAL A 194 1.51 -20.87 18.26
N TYR A 195 1.02 -20.07 19.22
CA TYR A 195 1.84 -19.58 20.35
C TYR A 195 2.26 -20.67 21.37
N GLN A 196 1.81 -21.92 21.22
CA GLN A 196 2.38 -23.07 21.95
C GLN A 196 3.63 -23.65 21.28
N SER A 197 3.93 -23.28 20.05
CA SER A 197 5.13 -23.69 19.34
C SER A 197 6.04 -22.48 19.26
N SER A 198 6.98 -22.38 20.19
CA SER A 198 8.10 -21.45 20.13
C SER A 198 8.94 -21.74 18.88
N ILE A 199 8.55 -21.18 17.75
CA ILE A 199 9.35 -21.06 16.54
C ILE A 199 9.04 -19.70 15.91
N TRP A 200 10.11 -18.89 15.84
CA TRP A 200 10.29 -17.55 15.27
C TRP A 200 10.37 -16.43 16.30
#